data_AF-A0A957F7E3-F1
#
_entry.id   AF-A0A957F7E3-F1
#
_cell.length_a   1.000
_cell.length_b   1.000
_cell.length_c   1.000
_cell.angle_alpha   90.00
_cell.angle_beta   90.00
_cell.angle_gamma   90.00
#
_symmetry.space_group_name_H-M   'P 1'
#
loop_
_entity.id
_entity.type
_entity.pdbx_description
1 polymer ?
#
loop_
_entity_poly.entity_id
_entity_poly.type
_entity_poly.pdbx_seq_one_letter_code
_entity_poly.pdbx_strand_id
1 'polypeptide(L)'
;MSTMKKVVLGGIPAAALGAWAAWRPAAEHPNSPGQTRGVFRMVNAAGRTYETIFRRPLFSLDPTELEQELREIKQAEYLLYGSPNTPSEINALRALLGGFDSPGSLLSPMGRLLIMRRLHGRFRRRRQILDYVQAHPEVLQVPVERPLVVAGLPRTGSTFLQRLLSSDPRARSPHIWEMAMNPAPRPPTRSEVVNQTDPRIEVVEKSLQRVKLIVPN
;
A
#
# COMPACT_ATOMS: atom_id res chain seq x y z
N MET A 1 -3.68 -11.56 18.70
CA MET A 1 -3.98 -12.67 17.75
C MET A 1 -5.39 -13.17 18.01
N SER A 2 -6.42 -12.61 17.37
CA SER A 2 -7.77 -13.23 17.23
C SER A 2 -8.76 -12.16 16.74
N THR A 3 -9.04 -12.13 15.42
CA THR A 3 -10.33 -11.66 14.84
C THR A 3 -10.38 -11.69 13.30
N MET A 4 -9.26 -11.87 12.58
CA MET A 4 -9.26 -12.06 11.11
C MET A 4 -9.52 -13.52 10.69
N LYS A 5 -10.62 -14.14 11.15
CA LYS A 5 -10.91 -15.54 10.76
C LYS A 5 -12.35 -15.87 10.35
N LYS A 6 -13.30 -14.94 10.33
CA LYS A 6 -14.71 -15.32 10.14
C LYS A 6 -15.52 -14.63 9.05
N VAL A 7 -14.94 -13.79 8.20
CA VAL A 7 -15.71 -13.19 7.09
C VAL A 7 -15.05 -13.61 5.77
N VAL A 8 -15.85 -14.26 4.91
CA VAL A 8 -15.53 -14.70 3.53
C VAL A 8 -14.67 -15.97 3.35
N LEU A 9 -15.07 -17.11 3.93
CA LEU A 9 -14.60 -18.44 3.46
C LEU A 9 -15.71 -19.32 2.86
N GLY A 10 -16.97 -18.87 2.89
CA GLY A 10 -18.09 -19.55 2.24
C GLY A 10 -18.11 -19.24 0.73
N GLY A 11 -17.39 -20.03 -0.07
CA GLY A 11 -17.52 -20.01 -1.54
C GLY A 11 -16.24 -19.81 -2.33
N ILE A 12 -15.05 -19.80 -1.70
CA ILE A 12 -13.79 -19.84 -2.44
C ILE A 12 -13.58 -21.28 -2.93
N PRO A 13 -13.46 -21.55 -4.25
CA PRO A 13 -13.16 -22.89 -4.74
C PRO A 13 -11.87 -23.43 -4.11
N ALA A 14 -11.79 -24.72 -3.83
CA ALA A 14 -10.61 -25.35 -3.24
C ALA A 14 -9.29 -25.00 -3.97
N ALA A 15 -9.34 -24.78 -5.29
CA ALA A 15 -8.21 -24.32 -6.09
C ALA A 15 -7.75 -22.88 -5.75
N ALA A 16 -8.69 -21.97 -5.43
CA ALA A 16 -8.37 -20.61 -5.01
C ALA A 16 -7.90 -20.55 -3.55
N LEU A 17 -8.35 -21.47 -2.69
CA LEU A 17 -7.77 -21.69 -1.35
C LEU A 17 -6.35 -22.26 -1.42
N GLY A 18 -6.09 -23.18 -2.34
CA GLY A 18 -4.74 -23.70 -2.64
C GLY A 18 -3.79 -22.61 -3.15
N ALA A 19 -4.27 -21.73 -4.04
CA ALA A 19 -3.50 -20.57 -4.51
C ALA A 19 -3.28 -19.51 -3.41
N TRP A 20 -4.26 -19.30 -2.52
CA TRP A 20 -4.15 -18.41 -1.37
C TRP A 20 -3.17 -18.95 -0.31
N ALA A 21 -3.17 -20.26 -0.08
CA ALA A 21 -2.22 -20.95 0.78
C ALA A 21 -0.79 -20.99 0.18
N ALA A 22 -0.66 -21.16 -1.14
CA ALA A 22 0.63 -21.14 -1.84
C ALA A 22 1.28 -19.74 -1.89
N TRP A 23 0.48 -18.66 -1.80
CA TRP A 23 1.00 -17.29 -1.74
C TRP A 23 1.20 -16.77 -0.31
N ARG A 24 0.78 -17.51 0.73
CA ARG A 24 0.98 -17.13 2.14
C ARG A 24 2.44 -16.69 2.32
N PRO A 25 2.75 -15.59 3.02
CA PRO A 25 4.12 -15.06 3.11
C PRO A 25 5.11 -15.97 3.88
N ALA A 26 4.70 -17.21 4.18
CA ALA A 26 5.51 -18.28 4.75
C ALA A 26 5.97 -19.32 3.70
N ALA A 27 5.51 -19.26 2.44
CA ALA A 27 6.12 -20.03 1.37
C ALA A 27 7.46 -19.38 1.01
N GLU A 28 8.53 -20.08 1.36
CA GLU A 28 9.92 -19.74 1.06
C GLU A 28 10.07 -19.23 -0.37
N HIS A 29 10.66 -18.03 -0.47
CA HIS A 29 11.30 -17.43 -1.65
C HIS A 29 10.90 -17.97 -3.03
N PRO A 30 10.06 -17.27 -3.83
CA PRO A 30 10.06 -17.50 -5.26
C PRO A 30 11.45 -17.14 -5.80
N ASN A 31 12.27 -18.16 -6.05
CA ASN A 31 13.68 -18.02 -6.38
C ASN A 31 13.93 -17.54 -7.82
N SER A 32 12.87 -17.33 -8.63
CA SER A 32 13.04 -16.87 -10.02
C SER A 32 11.82 -16.13 -10.59
N PRO A 33 12.03 -15.21 -11.57
CA PRO A 33 10.95 -14.53 -12.30
C PRO A 33 9.94 -15.49 -12.98
N GLY A 34 10.39 -16.67 -13.40
CA GLY A 34 9.56 -17.68 -14.05
C GLY A 34 8.49 -18.26 -13.13
N GLN A 35 8.85 -18.56 -11.88
CA GLN A 35 7.92 -19.06 -10.86
C GLN A 35 6.86 -17.99 -10.52
N THR A 36 7.27 -16.73 -10.35
CA THR A 36 6.34 -15.63 -10.05
C THR A 36 5.32 -15.41 -11.18
N ARG A 37 5.76 -15.45 -12.44
CA ARG A 37 4.86 -15.38 -13.61
C ARG A 37 3.91 -16.57 -13.70
N GLY A 38 4.34 -17.76 -13.27
CA GLY A 38 3.50 -18.96 -13.18
C GLY A 38 2.32 -18.76 -12.22
N VAL A 39 2.59 -18.24 -11.01
CA VAL A 39 1.54 -17.95 -10.01
C VAL A 39 0.54 -16.91 -10.51
N PHE A 40 1.03 -15.83 -11.15
CA PHE A 40 0.15 -14.78 -11.71
C PHE A 40 -0.80 -15.34 -12.77
N ARG A 41 -0.27 -16.18 -13.69
CA ARG A 41 -1.09 -16.85 -14.71
C ARG A 41 -2.11 -17.79 -14.10
N MET A 42 -1.73 -18.57 -13.09
CA MET A 42 -2.62 -19.50 -12.40
C MET A 42 -3.78 -18.78 -11.70
N VAL A 43 -3.50 -17.73 -10.91
CA VAL A 43 -4.54 -16.95 -10.23
C VAL A 43 -5.46 -16.25 -11.24
N ASN A 44 -4.91 -15.70 -12.32
CA ASN A 44 -5.72 -15.08 -13.38
C ASN A 44 -6.58 -16.11 -14.13
N ALA A 45 -6.08 -17.33 -14.36
CA ALA A 45 -6.86 -18.40 -14.99
C ALA A 45 -8.00 -18.85 -14.07
N ALA A 46 -7.69 -19.18 -12.81
CA ALA A 46 -8.69 -19.57 -11.83
C ALA A 46 -9.75 -18.49 -11.60
N GLY A 47 -9.34 -17.22 -11.52
CA GLY A 47 -10.25 -16.09 -11.37
C GLY A 47 -11.18 -15.91 -12.57
N ARG A 48 -10.68 -16.02 -13.81
CA ARG A 48 -11.53 -15.92 -15.01
C ARG A 48 -12.53 -17.08 -15.11
N THR A 49 -12.12 -18.29 -14.76
CA THR A 49 -13.02 -19.44 -14.70
C THR A 49 -14.12 -19.22 -13.66
N TYR A 50 -13.76 -18.76 -12.46
CA TYR A 50 -14.73 -18.42 -11.42
C TYR A 50 -15.71 -17.33 -11.87
N GLU A 51 -15.20 -16.25 -12.46
CA GLU A 51 -16.01 -15.13 -12.97
C GLU A 51 -16.99 -15.57 -14.07
N THR A 52 -16.58 -16.52 -14.91
CA THR A 52 -17.45 -17.08 -15.95
C THR A 52 -18.58 -17.91 -15.34
N ILE A 53 -18.27 -18.74 -14.33
CA ILE A 53 -19.22 -19.66 -13.69
C ILE A 53 -20.21 -18.88 -12.79
N PHE A 54 -19.70 -17.99 -11.95
CA PHE A 54 -20.49 -17.33 -10.91
C PHE A 54 -20.94 -15.91 -11.28
N ARG A 55 -20.58 -15.42 -12.47
CA ARG A 55 -20.94 -14.08 -12.99
C ARG A 55 -20.62 -12.94 -12.02
N ARG A 56 -19.57 -13.10 -11.21
CA ARG A 56 -19.11 -12.13 -10.21
C ARG A 56 -17.58 -12.22 -10.06
N PRO A 57 -16.90 -11.10 -9.73
CA PRO A 57 -15.44 -11.08 -9.54
C PRO A 57 -15.01 -12.04 -8.42
N LEU A 58 -13.90 -12.76 -8.63
CA LEU A 58 -13.33 -13.63 -7.59
C LEU A 58 -12.86 -12.81 -6.37
N PHE A 59 -12.25 -11.65 -6.63
CA PHE A 59 -11.86 -10.69 -5.61
C PHE A 59 -12.70 -9.43 -5.76
N SER A 60 -13.76 -9.29 -4.98
CA SER A 60 -14.59 -8.09 -5.00
C SER A 60 -13.85 -6.88 -4.43
N LEU A 61 -14.08 -5.70 -5.02
CA LEU A 61 -13.63 -4.42 -4.50
C LEU A 61 -14.78 -3.77 -3.71
N ASP A 62 -15.39 -4.53 -2.80
CA ASP A 62 -16.58 -4.07 -2.07
C ASP A 62 -16.25 -2.75 -1.33
N PRO A 63 -16.92 -1.64 -1.69
CA PRO A 63 -16.63 -0.33 -1.11
C PRO A 63 -16.97 -0.28 0.37
N THR A 64 -17.85 -1.14 0.87
CA THR A 64 -18.42 -1.02 2.22
C THR A 64 -17.35 -1.10 3.31
N GLU A 65 -16.50 -2.13 3.26
CA GLU A 65 -15.42 -2.34 4.24
C GLU A 65 -14.37 -1.23 4.14
N LEU A 66 -13.93 -0.89 2.92
CA LEU A 66 -12.93 0.16 2.68
C LEU A 66 -13.43 1.55 3.08
N GLU A 67 -14.72 1.84 2.87
CA GLU A 67 -15.34 3.07 3.32
C GLU A 67 -15.43 3.12 4.83
N GLN A 68 -15.78 2.02 5.49
CA GLN A 68 -15.82 1.97 6.94
C GLN A 68 -14.43 2.22 7.53
N GLU A 69 -13.39 1.52 7.04
CA GLU A 69 -12.00 1.75 7.45
C GLU A 69 -11.58 3.21 7.25
N LEU A 70 -11.92 3.80 6.09
CA LEU A 70 -11.59 5.19 5.81
C LEU A 70 -12.34 6.15 6.74
N ARG A 71 -13.61 5.91 7.07
CA ARG A 71 -14.39 6.73 8.01
C ARG A 71 -13.78 6.72 9.40
N GLU A 72 -13.35 5.56 9.90
CA GLU A 72 -12.67 5.44 11.19
C GLU A 72 -11.38 6.27 11.21
N ILE A 73 -10.59 6.18 10.14
CA ILE A 73 -9.36 6.97 9.99
C ILE A 73 -9.66 8.47 9.97
N LYS A 74 -10.65 8.91 9.18
CA LYS A 74 -11.04 10.33 9.11
C LYS A 74 -11.57 10.85 10.45
N GLN A 75 -12.26 10.02 11.21
CA GLN A 75 -12.72 10.39 12.55
C GLN A 75 -11.53 10.62 13.50
N ALA A 76 -10.53 9.74 13.48
CA ALA A 76 -9.31 9.92 14.25
C ALA A 76 -8.52 11.18 13.82
N GLU A 77 -8.44 11.46 12.51
CA GLU A 77 -7.84 12.69 11.99
C GLU A 77 -8.56 13.97 12.45
N TYR A 78 -9.89 13.94 12.45
CA TYR A 78 -10.68 15.07 12.93
C TYR A 78 -10.38 15.34 14.41
N LEU A 79 -10.30 14.29 15.23
CA LEU A 79 -9.99 14.40 16.65
C LEU A 79 -8.57 14.93 16.91
N LEU A 80 -7.59 14.56 16.08
CA LEU A 80 -6.18 14.97 16.27
C LEU A 80 -5.84 16.32 15.64
N TYR A 81 -6.36 16.61 14.45
CA TYR A 81 -5.96 17.77 13.65
C TYR A 81 -7.05 18.82 13.49
N GLY A 82 -8.29 18.54 13.90
CA GLY A 82 -9.45 19.33 13.51
C GLY A 82 -9.72 19.30 12.00
N SER A 83 -9.08 18.37 11.26
CA SER A 83 -9.24 18.25 9.81
C SER A 83 -10.69 17.90 9.50
N PRO A 84 -11.40 18.67 8.66
CA PRO A 84 -12.76 18.33 8.30
C PRO A 84 -12.81 16.91 7.74
N ASN A 85 -13.78 16.12 8.20
CA ASN A 85 -14.10 14.84 7.58
C ASN A 85 -14.76 15.14 6.22
N THR A 86 -13.94 15.49 5.23
CA THR A 86 -14.45 15.96 3.94
C THR A 86 -15.08 14.79 3.20
N PRO A 87 -16.36 14.88 2.79
CA PRO A 87 -17.00 13.88 1.93
C PRO A 87 -16.23 13.60 0.63
N SER A 88 -15.34 14.52 0.22
CA SER A 88 -14.50 14.40 -0.97
C SER A 88 -13.61 13.15 -1.00
N GLU A 89 -13.01 12.71 0.11
CA GLU A 89 -12.13 11.53 0.11
C GLU A 89 -12.91 10.22 -0.06
N ILE A 90 -14.06 10.11 0.61
CA ILE A 90 -14.95 8.95 0.47
C ILE A 90 -15.52 8.91 -0.95
N ASN A 91 -15.92 10.07 -1.50
CA ASN A 91 -16.38 10.16 -2.87
C ASN A 91 -15.28 9.82 -3.88
N ALA A 92 -14.03 10.24 -3.62
CA ALA A 92 -12.88 9.88 -4.44
C ALA A 92 -12.58 8.37 -4.40
N LEU A 93 -12.68 7.74 -3.22
CA LEU A 93 -12.55 6.29 -3.08
C LEU A 93 -13.65 5.58 -3.88
N ARG A 94 -14.91 6.00 -3.76
CA ARG A 94 -16.03 5.46 -4.55
C ARG A 94 -15.79 5.61 -6.04
N ALA A 95 -15.35 6.78 -6.50
CA ALA A 95 -15.05 7.02 -7.91
C ALA A 95 -13.91 6.11 -8.41
N LEU A 96 -12.86 5.93 -7.60
CA LEU A 96 -11.75 5.03 -7.91
C LEU A 96 -12.21 3.58 -8.03
N LEU A 97 -12.98 3.08 -7.05
CA LEU A 97 -13.49 1.71 -7.03
C LEU A 97 -14.50 1.49 -8.17
N GLY A 98 -15.39 2.46 -8.42
CA GLY A 98 -16.33 2.44 -9.54
C GLY A 98 -15.62 2.40 -10.90
N GLY A 99 -14.47 3.07 -11.04
CA GLY A 99 -13.62 2.95 -12.22
C GLY A 99 -13.06 1.53 -12.40
N PHE A 100 -12.60 0.90 -11.32
CA PHE A 100 -12.08 -0.47 -11.35
C PHE A 100 -13.16 -1.55 -11.58
N ASP A 101 -14.41 -1.26 -11.25
CA ASP A 101 -15.57 -2.16 -11.44
C ASP A 101 -16.39 -1.87 -12.69
N SER A 102 -16.00 -0.86 -13.47
CA SER A 102 -16.71 -0.47 -14.69
C SER A 102 -16.71 -1.60 -15.76
N PRO A 103 -17.76 -1.72 -16.60
CA PRO A 103 -17.86 -2.74 -17.65
C PRO A 103 -16.76 -2.76 -18.73
N GLY A 104 -15.78 -1.83 -18.67
CA GLY A 104 -14.58 -1.79 -19.53
C GLY A 104 -13.26 -1.97 -18.77
N SER A 105 -13.31 -2.34 -17.49
CA SER A 105 -12.12 -2.50 -16.65
C SER A 105 -11.23 -3.64 -17.17
N LEU A 106 -9.97 -3.31 -17.45
CA LEU A 106 -8.94 -4.28 -17.87
C LEU A 106 -8.27 -4.99 -16.68
N LEU A 107 -8.86 -4.88 -15.49
CA LEU A 107 -8.24 -5.34 -14.25
C LEU A 107 -8.40 -6.86 -14.11
N SER A 108 -7.29 -7.58 -14.19
CA SER A 108 -7.28 -9.03 -13.99
C SER A 108 -7.62 -9.39 -12.53
N PRO A 109 -8.02 -10.64 -12.24
CA PRO A 109 -8.24 -11.10 -10.85
C PRO A 109 -7.04 -10.84 -9.94
N MET A 110 -5.81 -11.09 -10.41
CA MET A 110 -4.59 -10.72 -9.67
C MET A 110 -4.46 -9.20 -9.51
N GLY A 111 -4.78 -8.40 -10.53
CA GLY A 111 -4.80 -6.94 -10.43
C GLY A 111 -5.74 -6.44 -9.32
N ARG A 112 -6.94 -7.00 -9.22
CA ARG A 112 -7.92 -6.70 -8.15
C ARG A 112 -7.35 -7.00 -6.76
N LEU A 113 -6.77 -8.18 -6.59
CA LEU A 113 -6.11 -8.58 -5.34
C LEU A 113 -4.97 -7.63 -4.95
N LEU A 114 -4.14 -7.22 -5.91
CA LEU A 114 -3.02 -6.31 -5.66
C LEU A 114 -3.48 -4.89 -5.29
N ILE A 115 -4.54 -4.40 -5.93
CA ILE A 115 -5.15 -3.10 -5.61
C ILE A 115 -5.74 -3.12 -4.20
N MET A 116 -6.52 -4.16 -3.83
CA MET A 116 -7.05 -4.30 -2.48
C MET A 116 -5.95 -4.27 -1.43
N ARG A 117 -4.91 -5.08 -1.60
CA ARG A 117 -3.77 -5.09 -0.68
C ARG A 117 -3.08 -3.74 -0.59
N ARG A 118 -2.98 -3.01 -1.70
CA ARG A 118 -2.39 -1.67 -1.73
C ARG A 118 -3.25 -0.65 -0.98
N LEU A 119 -4.58 -0.71 -1.11
CA LEU A 119 -5.52 0.17 -0.41
C LEU A 119 -5.48 -0.07 1.11
N HIS A 120 -5.70 -1.29 1.58
CA HIS A 120 -5.58 -1.62 3.01
C HIS A 120 -4.18 -1.30 3.55
N GLY A 121 -3.13 -1.56 2.77
CA GLY A 121 -1.76 -1.21 3.14
C GLY A 121 -1.54 0.30 3.29
N ARG A 122 -2.28 1.14 2.56
CA ARG A 122 -2.26 2.61 2.73
C ARG A 122 -3.06 3.03 3.96
N PHE A 123 -4.24 2.46 4.17
CA PHE A 123 -5.09 2.76 5.34
C PHE A 123 -4.42 2.37 6.65
N ARG A 124 -3.84 1.17 6.71
CA ARG A 124 -3.04 0.71 7.85
C ARG A 124 -1.90 1.68 8.16
N ARG A 125 -1.14 2.11 7.14
CA ARG A 125 -0.05 3.06 7.34
C ARG A 125 -0.59 4.39 7.88
N ARG A 126 -1.63 4.94 7.26
CA ARG A 126 -2.26 6.18 7.73
C ARG A 126 -2.67 6.08 9.20
N ARG A 127 -3.33 4.99 9.60
CA ARG A 127 -3.68 4.71 11.01
C ARG A 127 -2.45 4.66 11.93
N GLN A 128 -1.36 4.02 11.51
CA GLN A 128 -0.13 3.99 12.30
C GLN A 128 0.51 5.38 12.51
N ILE A 129 0.36 6.33 11.57
CA ILE A 129 0.76 7.73 11.82
C ILE A 129 -0.12 8.33 12.91
N LEU A 130 -1.45 8.13 12.82
CA LEU A 130 -2.38 8.70 13.79
C LEU A 130 -2.11 8.15 15.18
N ASP A 131 -1.91 6.83 15.31
CA ASP A 131 -1.56 6.18 16.57
C ASP A 131 -0.25 6.77 17.14
N TYR A 132 0.75 7.01 16.29
CA TYR A 132 2.01 7.63 16.70
C TYR A 132 1.83 9.07 17.17
N VAL A 133 1.08 9.89 16.42
CA VAL A 133 0.82 11.30 16.76
C VAL A 133 -0.02 11.41 18.02
N GLN A 134 -0.96 10.49 18.23
CA GLN A 134 -1.74 10.43 19.46
C GLN A 134 -0.87 10.10 20.68
N ALA A 135 0.12 9.21 20.52
CA ALA A 135 1.09 8.89 21.57
C ALA A 135 2.15 9.99 21.78
N HIS A 136 2.42 10.78 20.75
CA HIS A 136 3.49 11.79 20.70
C HIS A 136 2.96 13.14 20.16
N PRO A 137 2.04 13.82 20.88
CA PRO A 137 1.44 15.07 20.41
C PRO A 137 2.47 16.19 20.18
N GLU A 138 3.65 16.13 20.81
CA GLU A 138 4.76 17.06 20.62
C GLU A 138 5.22 17.16 19.17
N VAL A 139 5.02 16.11 18.36
CA VAL A 139 5.43 16.12 16.94
C VAL A 139 4.68 17.16 16.12
N LEU A 140 3.47 17.54 16.53
CA LEU A 140 2.67 18.57 15.86
C LEU A 140 3.15 19.99 16.16
N GLN A 141 4.01 20.15 17.15
CA GLN A 141 4.60 21.44 17.52
C GLN A 141 5.91 21.71 16.78
N VAL A 142 6.47 20.72 16.09
CA VAL A 142 7.73 20.88 15.35
C VAL A 142 7.48 21.67 14.07
N PRO A 143 8.03 22.89 13.93
CA PRO A 143 7.83 23.70 12.74
C PRO A 143 8.59 23.11 11.55
N VAL A 144 7.93 23.04 10.39
CA VAL A 144 8.57 22.71 9.12
C VAL A 144 8.90 24.01 8.39
N GLU A 145 10.06 24.58 8.72
CA GLU A 145 10.48 25.87 8.18
C GLU A 145 10.99 25.73 6.73
N ARG A 146 10.47 26.59 5.84
CA ARG A 146 10.93 26.76 4.46
C ARG A 146 11.04 25.43 3.67
N PRO A 147 9.96 24.65 3.54
CA PRO A 147 9.99 23.40 2.79
C PRO A 147 10.23 23.67 1.29
N LEU A 148 11.18 22.94 0.71
CA LEU A 148 11.39 22.93 -0.74
C LEU A 148 10.53 21.81 -1.37
N VAL A 149 9.60 22.20 -2.24
CA VAL A 149 8.73 21.27 -2.97
C VAL A 149 9.11 21.27 -4.45
N VAL A 150 9.54 20.12 -4.95
CA VAL A 150 9.81 19.93 -6.38
C VAL A 150 8.53 19.46 -7.05
N ALA A 151 7.98 20.30 -7.94
CA ALA A 151 6.81 19.99 -8.75
C ALA A 151 7.14 20.12 -10.24
N GLY A 152 6.54 19.28 -11.07
CA GLY A 152 6.75 19.29 -12.52
C GLY A 152 6.08 18.10 -13.19
N LEU A 153 5.97 18.16 -14.52
CA LEU A 153 5.46 17.03 -15.30
C LEU A 153 6.36 15.80 -15.15
N PRO A 154 5.82 14.58 -15.32
CA PRO A 154 6.68 13.40 -15.40
C PRO A 154 7.69 13.58 -16.55
N ARG A 155 8.92 13.11 -16.33
CA ARG A 155 10.02 13.12 -17.32
C ARG A 155 10.68 14.50 -17.60
N THR A 156 10.51 15.50 -16.74
CA THR A 156 11.19 16.82 -16.87
C THR A 156 12.46 16.96 -16.04
N GLY A 157 13.10 15.84 -15.64
CA GLY A 157 14.29 15.89 -14.78
C GLY A 157 14.02 16.19 -13.30
N SER A 158 12.75 16.20 -12.86
CA SER A 158 12.37 16.42 -11.45
C SER A 158 13.04 15.43 -10.48
N THR A 159 13.26 14.18 -10.90
CA THR A 159 14.03 13.20 -10.12
C THR A 159 15.51 13.57 -9.97
N PHE A 160 16.13 14.11 -11.01
CA PHE A 160 17.52 14.57 -10.93
C PHE A 160 17.62 15.77 -9.97
N LEU A 161 16.75 16.75 -10.13
CA LEU A 161 16.69 17.91 -9.25
C LEU A 161 16.43 17.51 -7.79
N GLN A 162 15.47 16.62 -7.54
CA GLN A 162 15.18 16.13 -6.20
C GLN A 162 16.41 15.45 -5.57
N ARG A 163 17.13 14.60 -6.32
CA ARG A 163 18.37 13.96 -5.82
C ARG A 163 19.50 14.94 -5.56
N LEU A 164 19.65 15.94 -6.43
CA LEU A 164 20.66 16.99 -6.26
C LEU A 164 20.42 17.77 -4.97
N LEU A 165 19.18 18.23 -4.74
CA LEU A 165 18.81 18.93 -3.51
C LEU A 165 18.95 18.05 -2.26
N SER A 166 18.62 16.75 -2.37
CA SER A 166 18.77 15.76 -1.30
C SER A 166 20.23 15.45 -0.92
N SER A 167 21.20 15.86 -1.73
CA SER A 167 22.62 15.59 -1.46
C SER A 167 23.24 16.56 -0.46
N ASP A 168 22.58 17.69 -0.18
CA ASP A 168 22.98 18.60 0.90
C ASP A 168 22.74 17.94 2.27
N PRO A 169 23.77 17.75 3.13
CA PRO A 169 23.60 17.18 4.46
C PRO A 169 22.64 17.96 5.38
N ARG A 170 22.38 19.24 5.06
CA ARG A 170 21.42 20.10 5.77
C ARG A 170 19.99 19.89 5.30
N ALA A 171 19.80 19.34 4.10
CA ALA A 171 18.48 19.03 3.57
C ALA A 171 17.96 17.71 4.15
N ARG A 172 16.67 17.65 4.45
CA ARG A 172 15.99 16.42 4.85
C ARG A 172 14.95 16.04 3.81
N SER A 173 15.25 15.02 3.00
CA SER A 173 14.29 14.43 2.07
C SER A 173 13.78 13.08 2.59
N PRO A 174 12.49 12.75 2.40
CA PRO A 174 11.96 11.46 2.80
C PRO A 174 12.62 10.32 1.99
N HIS A 175 13.07 9.28 2.67
CA HIS A 175 13.63 8.12 1.99
C HIS A 175 12.52 7.16 1.56
N ILE A 176 12.78 6.36 0.50
CA ILE A 176 11.81 5.39 0.00
C ILE A 176 11.37 4.42 1.11
N TRP A 177 12.29 4.00 1.97
CA TRP A 177 11.96 3.07 3.06
C TRP A 177 11.05 3.70 4.11
N GLU A 178 11.19 4.99 4.39
CA GLU A 178 10.31 5.76 5.27
C GLU A 178 8.91 5.88 4.67
N MET A 179 8.81 6.13 3.37
CA MET A 179 7.51 6.27 2.69
C MET A 179 6.81 4.92 2.49
N ALA A 180 7.57 3.86 2.25
CA ALA A 180 7.04 2.52 1.98
C ALA A 180 6.51 1.86 3.26
N MET A 181 7.20 2.02 4.39
CA MET A 181 6.85 1.37 5.65
C MET A 181 6.29 2.30 6.72
N ASN A 182 6.32 3.62 6.47
CA ASN A 182 5.90 4.67 7.40
C ASN A 182 6.84 4.79 8.62
N PRO A 183 6.91 5.93 9.32
CA PRO A 183 7.81 6.06 10.46
C PRO A 183 7.31 5.27 11.69
N ALA A 184 6.31 4.40 11.57
CA ALA A 184 5.93 3.51 12.66
C ALA A 184 6.92 2.32 12.75
N PRO A 185 7.41 1.93 13.95
CA PRO A 185 6.95 2.36 15.28
C PRO A 185 7.58 3.66 15.80
N ARG A 186 8.70 4.14 15.24
CA ARG A 186 9.30 5.43 15.59
C ARG A 186 10.01 6.12 14.40
N PRO A 187 10.06 7.46 14.41
CA PRO A 187 10.94 8.22 13.52
C PRO A 187 12.39 7.73 13.67
N PRO A 188 13.12 7.63 12.55
CA PRO A 188 14.54 7.32 12.60
C PRO A 188 15.32 8.52 13.16
N THR A 189 16.40 8.25 13.86
CA THR A 189 17.36 9.29 14.25
C THR A 189 18.18 9.73 13.02
N ARG A 190 18.75 10.93 13.07
CA ARG A 190 19.60 11.44 11.98
C ARG A 190 20.81 10.53 11.71
N SER A 191 21.41 9.97 12.76
CA SER A 191 22.53 9.03 12.62
C SER A 191 22.11 7.74 11.92
N GLU A 192 20.94 7.18 12.25
CA GLU A 192 20.42 5.98 11.57
C GLU A 192 20.16 6.21 10.08
N VAL A 193 19.67 7.40 9.73
CA VAL A 193 19.45 7.79 8.32
C VAL A 193 20.78 7.93 7.58
N VAL A 194 21.74 8.66 8.15
CA VAL A 194 23.06 8.93 7.52
C VAL A 194 23.87 7.64 7.35
N ASN A 195 23.88 6.79 8.37
CA ASN A 195 24.64 5.55 8.38
C ASN A 195 23.88 4.37 7.74
N GLN A 196 22.64 4.58 7.30
CA GLN A 196 21.78 3.55 6.70
C GLN A 196 21.61 2.31 7.60
N THR A 197 21.53 2.49 8.92
CA THR A 197 21.46 1.39 9.89
C THR A 197 20.03 1.03 10.31
N ASP A 198 19.02 1.72 9.76
CA ASP A 198 17.62 1.44 10.09
C ASP A 198 17.18 0.07 9.53
N PRO A 199 16.64 -0.84 10.36
CA PRO A 199 16.26 -2.20 9.91
C PRO A 199 15.18 -2.20 8.82
N ARG A 200 14.41 -1.11 8.67
CA ARG A 200 13.41 -0.98 7.61
C ARG A 200 14.04 -0.92 6.23
N ILE A 201 15.30 -0.46 6.11
CA ILE A 201 16.02 -0.39 4.84
C ILE A 201 16.10 -1.78 4.21
N GLU A 202 16.55 -2.78 4.96
CA GLU A 202 16.66 -4.16 4.50
C GLU A 202 15.29 -4.75 4.11
N VAL A 203 14.26 -4.48 4.91
CA VAL A 203 12.89 -4.97 4.63
C VAL A 203 12.35 -4.39 3.32
N VAL A 204 12.56 -3.09 3.09
CA VAL A 204 12.13 -2.43 1.85
C VAL A 204 12.98 -2.88 0.67
N GLU A 205 14.29 -3.05 0.84
CA GLU A 205 15.17 -3.55 -0.21
C GLU A 205 14.74 -4.95 -0.69
N LYS A 206 14.53 -5.89 0.24
CA LYS A 206 13.99 -7.23 -0.08
C LYS A 206 12.63 -7.13 -0.77
N SER A 207 11.80 -6.17 -0.37
CA SER A 207 10.49 -5.94 -1.01
C SER A 207 10.62 -5.39 -2.43
N LEU A 208 11.55 -4.46 -2.69
CA LEU A 208 11.82 -3.91 -4.01
C LEU A 208 12.43 -4.98 -4.94
N GLN A 209 13.33 -5.82 -4.43
CA GLN A 209 13.87 -6.96 -5.17
C GLN A 209 12.75 -7.91 -5.62
N ARG A 210 11.76 -8.19 -4.76
CA ARG A 210 10.58 -8.98 -5.13
C ARG A 210 9.73 -8.32 -6.21
N VAL A 211 9.58 -6.99 -6.17
CA VAL A 211 8.85 -6.25 -7.22
C VAL A 211 9.56 -6.37 -8.56
N LYS A 212 10.89 -6.36 -8.60
CA LYS A 212 11.68 -6.58 -9.84
C LYS A 212 11.45 -7.97 -10.46
N LEU A 213 11.04 -8.97 -9.68
CA LEU A 213 10.68 -10.29 -10.22
C LEU A 213 9.33 -10.28 -10.95
N ILE A 214 8.46 -9.32 -10.62
CA ILE A 214 7.09 -9.21 -11.15
C ILE A 214 7.05 -8.26 -12.34
N VAL A 215 7.80 -7.15 -12.28
CA VAL A 215 7.85 -6.12 -13.33
C VAL A 215 8.96 -6.48 -14.31
N PRO A 216 8.67 -6.72 -15.60
CA PRO A 216 9.73 -6.93 -16.59
C PRO A 216 10.60 -5.67 -16.72
N ASN A 217 11.91 -5.86 -16.86
CA ASN A 217 12.85 -4.79 -17.25
C ASN A 217 12.54 -4.30 -18.66
#